data_AF-A0A7S3SGL1-F1
#
_entry.id   AF-A0A7S3SGL1-F1
#
_cell.length_a   1.000
_cell.length_b   1.000
_cell.length_c   1.000
_cell.angle_alpha   90.00
_cell.angle_beta   90.00
_cell.angle_gamma   90.00
#
_symmetry.space_group_name_H-M   'P 1'
#
loop_
_entity.id
_entity.type
_entity.pdbx_description
1 polymer ?
#
loop_
_entity_poly.entity_id
_entity_poly.type
_entity_poly.pdbx_seq_one_letter_code
_entity_poly.pdbx_strand_id
1 'polypeptide(L)'
;EDWIFKVKDDGQTAAAASLGMLLLWDIDEGLAQIDKYMERSEEHIVAGSYMALGLVNNGITNECDPVQALLIDKLDTTDRQSLKIGALMGLSFAYAGSAREDLLEAISPIILDSSNTTELQA
;
A
#
# COMPACT_ATOMS: atom_id res chain seq x y z
N GLU A 1 -17.49 -12.58 10.94
CA GLU A 1 -17.20 -11.81 12.16
C GLU A 1 -15.82 -11.19 12.00
N ASP A 2 -15.77 -9.95 11.54
CA ASP A 2 -14.55 -9.28 11.12
C ASP A 2 -13.72 -8.83 12.34
N TRP A 3 -12.67 -9.59 12.63
CA TRP A 3 -11.70 -9.34 13.70
C TRP A 3 -10.96 -8.00 13.55
N ILE A 4 -10.91 -7.47 12.33
CA ILE A 4 -10.34 -6.16 11.96
C ILE A 4 -11.02 -4.99 12.70
N PHE A 5 -12.33 -5.06 12.99
CA PHE A 5 -13.04 -3.97 13.68
C PHE A 5 -12.88 -3.99 15.22
N LYS A 6 -12.22 -5.03 15.76
CA LYS A 6 -11.99 -5.15 17.20
C LYS A 6 -10.75 -4.41 17.67
N VAL A 7 -9.90 -3.99 16.73
CA VAL A 7 -8.63 -3.31 16.99
C VAL A 7 -8.79 -1.82 16.70
N LYS A 8 -8.09 -0.97 17.46
CA LYS A 8 -8.17 0.49 17.34
C LYS A 8 -6.97 1.01 16.54
N ASP A 9 -7.24 1.98 15.67
CA ASP A 9 -6.23 2.80 14.99
C ASP A 9 -5.21 1.95 14.21
N ASP A 10 -3.92 2.01 14.57
CA ASP A 10 -2.82 1.31 13.87
C ASP A 10 -2.99 -0.21 13.80
N GLY A 11 -3.71 -0.80 14.75
CA GLY A 11 -3.94 -2.24 14.72
C GLY A 11 -4.96 -2.68 13.68
N GLN A 12 -5.80 -1.77 13.15
CA GLN A 12 -6.64 -2.03 11.98
C GLN A 12 -5.79 -2.06 10.71
N THR A 13 -4.82 -1.14 10.60
CA THR A 13 -3.81 -1.13 9.53
C THR A 13 -3.01 -2.42 9.52
N ALA A 14 -2.51 -2.83 10.69
CA ALA A 14 -1.71 -4.05 10.84
C ALA A 14 -2.53 -5.32 10.52
N ALA A 15 -3.80 -5.35 10.92
CA ALA A 15 -4.70 -6.46 10.63
C ALA A 15 -4.99 -6.58 9.12
N ALA A 16 -5.26 -5.46 8.44
CA ALA A 16 -5.42 -5.43 6.99
C ALA A 16 -4.13 -5.82 6.25
N ALA A 17 -2.97 -5.32 6.69
CA ALA A 17 -1.67 -5.69 6.12
C ALA A 17 -1.34 -7.19 6.32
N SER A 18 -1.68 -7.75 7.49
CA SER A 18 -1.49 -9.18 7.79
C SER A 18 -2.34 -10.07 6.89
N LEU A 19 -3.51 -9.60 6.44
CA LEU A 19 -4.31 -10.30 5.45
C LEU A 19 -3.54 -10.40 4.11
N GLY A 20 -2.87 -9.33 3.69
CA GLY A 20 -1.98 -9.34 2.52
C GLY A 20 -0.79 -10.29 2.64
N MET A 21 -0.24 -10.47 3.85
CA MET A 21 0.79 -11.49 4.11
C MET A 21 0.26 -12.92 4.00
N LEU A 22 -1.00 -13.16 4.37
CA LEU A 22 -1.63 -14.48 4.20
C LEU A 22 -1.89 -14.81 2.73
N LEU A 23 -2.21 -13.78 1.94
CA LEU A 23 -2.53 -13.88 0.51
C LEU A 23 -1.30 -13.64 -0.38
N LEU A 24 -0.09 -13.77 0.17
CA LEU A 24 1.16 -13.52 -0.54
C LEU A 24 1.23 -14.36 -1.82
N TRP A 25 1.53 -13.73 -2.95
CA TRP A 25 1.64 -14.36 -4.28
C TRP A 25 0.34 -14.83 -4.93
N ASP A 26 -0.81 -14.60 -4.30
CA ASP A 26 -2.12 -14.89 -4.89
C ASP A 26 -2.70 -13.62 -5.53
N ILE A 27 -2.35 -13.37 -6.78
CA ILE A 27 -2.76 -12.15 -7.50
C ILE A 27 -4.29 -12.13 -7.73
N ASP A 28 -4.86 -13.29 -8.09
CA ASP A 28 -6.26 -13.40 -8.50
C ASP A 28 -7.20 -13.30 -7.30
N GLU A 29 -6.97 -14.07 -6.24
CA GLU A 29 -7.82 -14.05 -5.04
C GLU A 29 -7.44 -12.88 -4.12
N GLY A 30 -6.15 -12.55 -4.02
CA GLY A 30 -5.64 -11.49 -3.15
C GLY A 30 -6.16 -10.11 -3.55
N LEU A 31 -6.15 -9.79 -4.85
CA LEU A 31 -6.65 -8.49 -5.32
C LEU A 31 -8.17 -8.37 -5.09
N ALA A 32 -8.95 -9.42 -5.36
CA ALA A 32 -10.39 -9.44 -5.11
C ALA A 32 -10.76 -9.33 -3.62
N GLN A 33 -9.91 -9.83 -2.72
CA GLN A 33 -10.11 -9.65 -1.29
C GLN A 33 -9.71 -8.25 -0.83
N ILE A 34 -8.56 -7.73 -1.29
CA ILE A 34 -8.05 -6.40 -0.92
C ILE A 34 -8.94 -5.28 -1.44
N ASP A 35 -9.50 -5.41 -2.64
CA ASP A 35 -10.39 -4.41 -3.26
C ASP A 35 -11.59 -4.07 -2.35
N LYS A 36 -12.16 -5.09 -1.69
CA LYS A 36 -13.26 -4.92 -0.71
C LYS A 36 -12.88 -4.10 0.51
N TYR A 37 -11.59 -4.04 0.84
CA TYR A 37 -11.04 -3.25 1.95
C TYR A 37 -10.59 -1.85 1.50
N MET A 38 -10.25 -1.65 0.22
CA MET A 38 -9.97 -0.33 -0.36
C MET A 38 -11.21 0.57 -0.42
N GLU A 39 -12.39 0.01 -0.64
CA GLU A 39 -13.65 0.77 -0.72
C GLU A 39 -14.25 1.16 0.65
N ARG A 40 -13.55 0.91 1.77
CA ARG A 40 -14.07 1.18 3.13
C ARG A 40 -13.81 2.62 3.57
N SER A 41 -14.68 3.18 4.41
CA SER A 41 -14.54 4.55 4.92
C SER A 41 -13.45 4.74 5.98
N GLU A 42 -12.84 3.66 6.49
CA GLU A 42 -11.85 3.73 7.55
C GLU A 42 -10.44 3.90 6.98
N GLU A 43 -9.85 5.07 7.21
CA GLU A 43 -8.52 5.48 6.75
C GLU A 43 -7.42 4.44 7.07
N HIS A 44 -7.44 3.87 8.27
CA HIS A 44 -6.47 2.86 8.70
C HIS A 44 -6.61 1.53 7.93
N ILE A 45 -7.85 1.11 7.66
CA ILE A 45 -8.11 -0.11 6.88
C ILE A 45 -7.67 0.12 5.43
N VAL A 46 -7.99 1.28 4.85
CA VAL A 46 -7.59 1.62 3.48
C VAL A 46 -6.06 1.72 3.38
N ALA A 47 -5.38 2.36 4.35
CA ALA A 47 -3.92 2.43 4.38
C ALA A 47 -3.28 1.02 4.45
N GLY A 48 -3.82 0.15 5.31
CA GLY A 48 -3.36 -1.23 5.43
C GLY A 48 -3.63 -2.06 4.18
N SER A 49 -4.73 -1.77 3.46
CA SER A 49 -5.06 -2.43 2.19
C SER A 49 -4.08 -2.07 1.07
N TYR A 50 -3.57 -0.84 1.01
CA TYR A 50 -2.51 -0.45 0.08
C TYR A 50 -1.19 -1.17 0.38
N MET A 51 -0.84 -1.31 1.66
CA MET A 51 0.32 -2.12 2.07
C MET A 51 0.13 -3.59 1.70
N ALA A 52 -1.05 -4.15 1.95
CA ALA A 52 -1.40 -5.52 1.61
C ALA A 52 -1.29 -5.77 0.10
N LEU A 53 -1.74 -4.85 -0.75
CA LEU A 53 -1.63 -4.95 -2.21
C LEU A 53 -0.17 -5.06 -2.66
N GLY A 54 0.71 -4.28 -2.04
CA GLY A 54 2.14 -4.35 -2.28
C GLY A 54 2.76 -5.68 -1.87
N LEU A 55 2.33 -6.23 -0.73
CA LEU A 55 2.78 -7.54 -0.24
C LEU A 55 2.34 -8.68 -1.18
N VAL A 56 1.08 -8.71 -1.59
CA VAL A 56 0.55 -9.74 -2.49
C VAL A 56 1.32 -9.79 -3.82
N ASN A 57 1.78 -8.64 -4.30
CA ASN A 57 2.54 -8.51 -5.55
C ASN A 57 4.06 -8.44 -5.36
N ASN A 58 4.58 -8.72 -4.15
CA ASN A 58 6.02 -8.75 -3.92
C ASN A 58 6.68 -9.74 -4.88
N GLY A 59 7.71 -9.29 -5.61
CA GLY A 59 8.54 -10.15 -6.48
C GLY A 59 7.84 -10.74 -7.72
N ILE A 60 6.61 -10.32 -8.00
CA ILE A 60 5.91 -10.64 -9.24
C ILE A 60 6.28 -9.56 -10.26
N THR A 61 6.96 -9.94 -11.32
CA THR A 61 7.28 -9.05 -12.45
C THR A 61 6.24 -9.27 -13.52
N ASN A 62 5.24 -8.39 -13.58
CA ASN A 62 4.21 -8.43 -14.61
C ASN A 62 4.37 -7.25 -15.56
N GLU A 63 4.42 -7.50 -16.87
CA GLU A 63 4.73 -6.47 -17.88
C GLU A 63 3.72 -5.31 -17.93
N CYS A 64 2.53 -5.48 -17.35
CA CYS A 64 1.46 -4.48 -17.34
C CYS A 64 1.34 -3.71 -16.01
N ASP A 65 2.09 -4.10 -14.97
CA ASP A 65 2.19 -3.46 -13.63
C ASP A 65 0.96 -2.66 -13.14
N PRO A 66 -0.24 -3.28 -13.06
CA PRO A 66 -1.47 -2.56 -12.70
C PRO A 66 -1.43 -2.00 -11.26
N VAL A 67 -0.66 -2.64 -10.39
CA VAL A 67 -0.51 -2.29 -8.97
C VAL A 67 0.34 -1.04 -8.79
N GLN A 68 1.40 -0.87 -9.59
CA GLN A 68 2.20 0.35 -9.59
C GLN A 68 1.35 1.55 -9.99
N ALA A 69 0.63 1.45 -11.11
CA ALA A 69 -0.22 2.53 -11.61
C ALA A 69 -1.28 2.92 -10.58
N LEU A 70 -1.94 1.93 -9.95
CA LEU A 70 -2.93 2.18 -8.93
C LEU A 70 -2.32 2.85 -7.69
N LEU A 71 -1.20 2.36 -7.16
CA LEU A 71 -0.59 2.92 -5.95
C LEU A 71 -0.03 4.33 -6.17
N ILE A 72 0.52 4.62 -7.35
CA ILE A 72 0.96 5.98 -7.72
C ILE A 72 -0.23 6.94 -7.81
N ASP A 73 -1.34 6.52 -8.44
CA ASP A 73 -2.58 7.30 -8.48
C ASP A 73 -3.11 7.60 -7.07
N LYS A 74 -3.10 6.61 -6.17
CA LYS A 74 -3.52 6.79 -4.78
C LYS A 74 -2.59 7.69 -3.99
N LEU A 75 -1.30 7.68 -4.30
CA LEU A 75 -0.29 8.52 -3.66
C LEU A 75 -0.45 9.99 -4.05
N ASP A 76 -0.84 10.27 -5.30
CA ASP A 76 -1.10 11.63 -5.81
C ASP A 76 -2.48 12.15 -5.39
N THR A 77 -3.51 11.30 -5.43
CA THR A 77 -4.90 11.68 -5.12
C THR A 77 -5.14 11.92 -3.63
N THR A 78 -4.35 11.31 -2.76
CA THR A 78 -4.64 11.30 -1.31
C THR A 78 -3.90 12.40 -0.58
N ASP A 79 -4.64 13.30 0.10
CA ASP A 79 -4.06 14.37 0.94
C ASP A 79 -3.65 13.89 2.35
N ARG A 80 -4.22 12.76 2.81
CA ARG A 80 -4.01 12.20 4.14
C ARG A 80 -2.69 11.44 4.27
N GLN A 81 -1.92 11.75 5.31
CA GLN A 81 -0.58 11.18 5.52
C GLN A 81 -0.58 9.66 5.72
N SER A 82 -1.51 9.11 6.50
CA SER A 82 -1.55 7.66 6.77
C SER A 82 -1.75 6.82 5.50
N LEU A 83 -2.54 7.32 4.55
CA LEU A 83 -2.78 6.67 3.26
C LEU A 83 -1.56 6.80 2.33
N LYS A 84 -0.88 7.96 2.34
CA LYS A 84 0.40 8.14 1.61
C LYS A 84 1.45 7.16 2.11
N ILE A 85 1.60 7.00 3.42
CA ILE A 85 2.51 6.02 4.03
C ILE A 85 2.13 4.60 3.58
N GLY A 86 0.84 4.26 3.60
CA GLY A 86 0.35 2.96 3.14
C GLY A 86 0.69 2.66 1.68
N ALA A 87 0.48 3.64 0.78
CA ALA A 87 0.79 3.52 -0.64
C ALA A 87 2.30 3.44 -0.92
N LEU A 88 3.10 4.27 -0.23
CA LEU A 88 4.56 4.25 -0.33
C LEU A 88 5.14 2.91 0.13
N MET A 89 4.67 2.40 1.26
CA MET A 89 5.07 1.10 1.78
C MET A 89 4.62 -0.04 0.86
N GLY A 90 3.42 0.04 0.28
CA GLY A 90 2.95 -0.90 -0.74
C GLY A 90 3.85 -0.95 -1.97
N LEU A 91 4.24 0.21 -2.52
CA LEU A 91 5.19 0.30 -3.64
C LEU A 91 6.55 -0.28 -3.27
N SER A 92 7.03 0.04 -2.07
CA SER A 92 8.30 -0.45 -1.55
C SER A 92 8.29 -1.97 -1.41
N PHE A 93 7.19 -2.57 -0.92
CA PHE A 93 7.05 -4.01 -0.81
C PHE A 93 6.92 -4.70 -2.16
N ALA A 94 6.12 -4.18 -3.09
CA ALA A 94 5.96 -4.79 -4.41
C ALA A 94 7.30 -4.86 -5.17
N TYR A 95 8.09 -3.78 -5.08
CA TYR A 95 9.27 -3.59 -5.93
C TYR A 95 10.61 -3.59 -5.18
N ALA A 96 10.64 -3.99 -3.90
CA ALA A 96 11.87 -4.22 -3.15
C ALA A 96 12.76 -5.22 -3.90
N GLY A 97 13.87 -4.74 -4.45
CA GLY A 97 14.84 -5.54 -5.21
C GLY A 97 14.69 -5.50 -6.74
N SER A 98 13.69 -4.81 -7.29
CA SER A 98 13.52 -4.66 -8.75
C SER A 98 14.44 -3.59 -9.37
N ALA A 99 15.03 -2.72 -8.56
CA ALA A 99 15.96 -1.65 -8.98
C ALA A 99 15.47 -0.77 -10.14
N ARG A 100 14.16 -0.49 -10.21
CA ARG A 100 13.58 0.37 -11.26
C ARG A 100 13.75 1.86 -10.94
N GLU A 101 14.39 2.59 -11.85
CA GLU A 101 14.62 4.03 -11.73
C GLU A 101 13.32 4.84 -11.83
N ASP A 102 12.33 4.38 -12.61
CA ASP A 102 11.04 5.06 -12.77
C ASP A 102 10.28 5.23 -11.44
N LEU A 103 10.39 4.24 -10.54
CA LEU A 103 9.81 4.31 -9.20
C LEU A 103 10.54 5.30 -8.29
N LEU A 104 11.86 5.39 -8.44
CA LEU A 104 12.69 6.33 -7.69
C LEU A 104 12.34 7.77 -8.07
N GLU A 105 12.04 8.02 -9.34
CA GLU A 105 11.61 9.33 -9.82
C GLU A 105 10.22 9.70 -9.29
N ALA A 106 9.28 8.74 -9.24
CA ALA A 106 7.95 8.95 -8.68
C ALA A 106 7.96 9.18 -7.15
N ILE A 107 8.85 8.50 -6.42
CA ILE A 107 8.90 8.55 -4.95
C ILE A 107 9.77 9.72 -4.45
N SER A 108 10.80 10.13 -5.20
CA SER A 108 11.69 11.25 -4.86
C SER A 108 10.98 12.53 -4.41
N PRO A 109 10.00 13.09 -5.16
CA PRO A 109 9.35 14.33 -4.78
C PRO A 109 8.58 14.24 -3.45
N ILE A 110 8.14 13.04 -3.07
CA ILE A 110 7.33 12.82 -1.86
C ILE A 110 8.21 12.78 -0.61
N ILE A 111 9.39 12.17 -0.73
CA ILE A 111 10.39 12.14 0.36
C ILE A 111 11.03 13.52 0.53
N LEU A 112 11.27 14.23 -0.58
CA LEU A 112 11.90 15.57 -0.60
C LEU A 112 10.95 16.69 -0.16
N ASP A 113 9.64 16.47 -0.16
CA ASP A 113 8.67 17.46 0.31
C ASP A 113 8.82 17.67 1.82
N SER A 114 9.37 18.82 2.18
CA SER A 114 9.62 19.23 3.56
C SER A 114 8.35 19.56 4.35
N SER A 115 7.19 19.53 3.69
CA SER A 115 5.87 19.68 4.30
C SER A 115 5.33 18.35 4.86
N ASN A 116 5.93 17.23 4.46
CA ASN A 116 5.55 15.91 4.94
C ASN A 116 6.14 15.65 6.33
N THR A 117 5.42 14.88 7.14
CA THR A 117 5.87 14.47 8.48
C THR A 117 7.14 13.63 8.38
N THR A 118 7.97 13.65 9.42
CA THR A 118 9.22 12.90 9.51
C THR A 118 9.03 11.40 9.21
N GLU A 119 7.83 10.87 9.44
CA GLU A 119 7.45 9.48 9.15
C GLU A 119 7.34 9.16 7.65
N LEU A 120 7.08 10.15 6.81
CA LEU A 120 7.08 10.04 5.34
C LEU A 120 8.48 10.26 4.73
N GLN A 121 9.40 10.85 5.50
CA GLN A 121 10.76 11.19 5.06
C GLN A 121 11.83 10.19 5.53
N ALA A 122 11.47 9.28 6.45
CA ALA A 122 12.39 8.36 7.14
C ALA A 122 12.69 7.07 6.35
#